data_AF-A0A971P9L9-F1
#
_entry.id   AF-A0A971P9L9-F1
#
_cell.length_a   1.000
_cell.length_b   1.000
_cell.length_c   1.000
_cell.angle_alpha   90.00
_cell.angle_beta   90.00
_cell.angle_gamma   90.00
#
_symmetry.space_group_name_H-M   'P 1'
#
loop_
_entity.id
_entity.type
_entity.pdbx_description
1 polymer ?
#
loop_
_entity_poly.entity_id
_entity_poly.type
_entity_poly.pdbx_seq_one_letter_code
_entity_poly.pdbx_strand_id
1 'polypeptide(L)'
;MFRTSVRRYFHVGAKAMAACVCAAVLLMMGGCNLIFQEETSDTSGDSTSGTVSASTVLSETDTTGDTGSSDTSSASDGSADPSASSESSEETSASETEYSNPESMYSSYAHMVSFDPVNGLARFDYFDMLKGQAAIDWLVAHEGYTVADATALVNDFADSEFVYKNINPQLRTADMSEVDITMMYHSDGTQVPGAETVSLTYAQFVTLYSGHSSAVLESFFYYVTVSGGEITKVDQVYWP
;
A
#
# COMPACT_ATOMS: atom_id res chain seq x y z
N MET A 1 -11.80 13.50 -2.54
CA MET A 1 -10.88 14.51 -1.97
C MET A 1 -9.89 13.75 -1.08
N PHE A 2 -8.89 13.13 -1.70
CA PHE A 2 -7.96 12.22 -1.01
C PHE A 2 -6.85 13.04 -0.36
N ARG A 3 -6.75 12.99 0.97
CA ARG A 3 -5.55 13.48 1.66
C ARG A 3 -4.45 12.46 1.38
N THR A 4 -3.45 12.90 0.62
CA THR A 4 -2.24 12.15 0.33
C THR A 4 -1.67 11.62 1.65
N SER A 5 -1.52 10.30 1.74
CA SER A 5 -0.86 9.64 2.86
C SER A 5 0.55 10.20 2.98
N VAL A 6 0.75 11.10 3.94
CA VAL A 6 2.04 11.74 4.15
C VAL A 6 2.93 10.67 4.76
N ARG A 7 3.81 10.07 3.95
CA ARG A 7 5.05 9.46 4.45
C ARG A 7 5.84 10.56 5.17
N ARG A 8 5.49 10.84 6.43
CA ARG A 8 6.37 11.56 7.33
C ARG A 8 7.50 10.58 7.62
N TYR A 9 8.53 10.59 6.77
CA TYR A 9 9.87 10.27 7.21
C TYR A 9 10.21 11.29 8.30
N PHE A 10 9.81 10.94 9.51
CA PHE A 10 10.02 11.76 10.67
C PHE A 10 11.53 11.83 10.89
N HIS A 11 12.06 13.01 10.62
CA HIS A 11 13.33 13.54 11.14
C HIS A 11 13.32 13.54 12.69
N VAL A 12 13.17 12.39 13.33
CA VAL A 12 13.20 12.25 14.80
C VAL A 12 14.63 11.99 15.29
N GLY A 13 15.59 11.83 14.38
CA GLY A 13 17.03 11.77 14.72
C GLY A 13 17.76 13.12 14.85
N ALA A 14 17.12 14.27 14.62
CA ALA A 14 17.84 15.56 14.57
C ALA A 14 17.70 16.43 15.83
N LYS A 15 16.73 16.18 16.71
CA LYS A 15 16.48 17.05 17.87
C LYS A 15 17.18 16.61 19.15
N ALA A 16 17.57 15.33 19.28
CA ALA A 16 18.32 14.85 20.44
C ALA A 16 19.84 15.16 20.36
N MET A 17 20.40 15.39 19.16
CA MET A 17 21.80 15.81 18.98
C MET A 17 21.99 17.32 18.78
N ALA A 18 20.93 18.13 18.85
CA ALA A 18 21.05 19.60 18.83
C ALA A 18 21.10 20.23 20.24
N ALA A 19 20.82 19.46 21.30
CA ALA A 19 20.87 19.95 22.68
C ALA A 19 22.29 19.94 23.29
N CYS A 20 23.22 19.12 22.79
CA CYS A 20 24.60 19.09 23.28
C CYS A 20 25.54 20.12 22.63
N VAL A 21 25.15 20.74 21.50
CA VAL A 21 25.97 21.77 20.83
C VAL A 21 25.54 23.19 21.21
N CYS A 22 24.28 23.41 21.58
CA CYS A 22 23.81 24.74 22.02
C CYS A 22 24.26 25.15 23.42
N ALA A 23 24.62 24.20 24.30
CA ALA A 23 25.16 24.52 25.63
C ALA A 23 26.59 25.11 25.58
N ALA A 24 27.32 24.92 24.49
CA ALA A 24 28.67 25.48 24.32
C ALA A 24 28.69 26.90 23.70
N VAL A 25 27.59 27.34 23.07
CA VAL A 25 27.50 28.67 22.43
C VAL A 25 26.85 29.72 23.37
N LEU A 26 26.08 29.28 24.38
CA LEU A 26 25.39 30.17 25.32
C LEU A 26 26.28 30.80 26.41
N LEU A 27 27.58 30.49 26.46
CA LEU A 27 28.54 31.19 27.34
C LEU A 27 29.30 32.35 26.64
N MET A 28 29.05 32.62 25.36
CA MET A 28 29.78 33.64 24.59
C MET A 28 28.94 34.85 24.12
N MET A 29 27.69 34.98 24.56
CA MET A 29 26.83 36.14 24.24
C MET A 29 26.23 36.80 25.48
N GLY A 30 27.03 36.90 26.55
CA GLY A 30 26.80 37.88 27.61
C GLY A 30 27.15 39.28 27.10
N GLY A 31 26.21 39.93 26.40
CA GLY A 31 26.41 41.30 25.95
C GLY A 31 25.26 41.86 25.13
N CYS A 32 24.56 42.81 25.73
CA CYS A 32 23.65 43.79 25.13
C CYS A 32 22.16 43.41 25.01
N ASN A 33 21.44 43.95 26.01
CA ASN A 33 20.26 44.82 25.90
C ASN A 33 18.97 44.24 25.29
N LEU A 34 17.93 44.10 26.12
CA LEU A 34 16.94 45.15 26.46
C LEU A 34 16.04 45.48 25.26
N ILE A 35 14.73 45.21 25.46
CA ILE A 35 13.57 46.03 25.05
C ILE A 35 12.46 45.24 24.31
N PHE A 36 11.24 45.45 24.83
CA PHE A 36 9.88 45.18 24.34
C PHE A 36 9.11 43.90 24.77
N GLN A 37 8.41 44.15 25.88
CA GLN A 37 7.17 43.63 26.44
C GLN A 37 5.95 43.69 25.48
N GLU A 38 4.91 42.90 25.83
CA GLU A 38 3.46 43.15 25.63
C GLU A 38 2.85 42.97 24.22
N GLU A 39 1.64 42.44 23.98
CA GLU A 39 0.43 42.17 24.78
C GLU A 39 -0.34 40.92 24.26
N THR A 40 -1.25 40.47 25.10
CA THR A 40 -2.35 39.50 24.96
C THR A 40 -3.29 39.71 23.77
N SER A 41 -3.96 38.64 23.30
CA SER A 41 -5.43 38.65 23.22
C SER A 41 -6.02 37.27 22.87
N ASP A 42 -6.85 36.78 23.79
CA ASP A 42 -7.80 35.69 23.60
C ASP A 42 -8.83 36.03 22.50
N THR A 43 -9.27 35.02 21.74
CA THR A 43 -10.53 35.08 21.02
C THR A 43 -11.20 33.71 21.05
N SER A 44 -12.22 33.60 21.89
CA SER A 44 -13.20 32.52 21.93
C SER A 44 -14.17 32.69 20.76
N GLY A 45 -14.36 31.64 19.97
CA GLY A 45 -15.34 31.56 18.89
C GLY A 45 -16.19 30.30 19.06
N ASP A 46 -17.27 30.46 19.81
CA ASP A 46 -18.46 29.60 19.83
C ASP A 46 -19.15 29.65 18.46
N SER A 47 -19.60 28.50 17.92
CA SER A 47 -20.81 28.44 17.09
C SER A 47 -21.19 27.02 16.65
N THR A 48 -22.29 26.55 17.24
CA THR A 48 -23.54 26.15 16.56
C THR A 48 -23.65 24.74 15.94
N SER A 49 -24.45 23.93 16.63
CA SER A 49 -25.12 22.70 16.21
C SER A 49 -26.09 22.92 15.02
N GLY A 50 -26.04 22.03 14.04
CA GLY A 50 -27.00 21.94 12.94
C GLY A 50 -27.46 20.50 12.73
N THR A 51 -28.69 20.20 13.17
CA THR A 51 -29.44 18.97 12.93
C THR A 51 -30.36 19.17 11.72
N VAL A 52 -30.24 18.35 10.68
CA VAL A 52 -31.24 18.13 9.60
C VAL A 52 -31.04 16.71 9.06
N SER A 53 -31.96 15.78 9.31
CA SER A 53 -33.19 15.45 8.57
C SER A 53 -33.02 14.38 7.49
N ALA A 54 -33.86 13.36 7.60
CA ALA A 54 -33.99 12.16 6.79
C ALA A 54 -34.60 12.40 5.40
N SER A 55 -34.33 11.49 4.45
CA SER A 55 -35.39 10.89 3.60
C SER A 55 -34.90 9.73 2.75
N THR A 56 -35.63 8.63 2.92
CA THR A 56 -35.85 7.47 2.06
C THR A 56 -36.16 7.81 0.61
N VAL A 57 -35.57 7.10 -0.36
CA VAL A 57 -36.26 6.72 -1.62
C VAL A 57 -35.73 5.36 -2.12
N LEU A 58 -36.63 4.38 -2.16
CA LEU A 58 -36.53 3.12 -2.93
C LEU A 58 -36.81 3.44 -4.41
N SER A 59 -36.08 2.82 -5.33
CA SER A 59 -36.59 2.66 -6.69
C SER A 59 -36.06 1.37 -7.31
N GLU A 60 -36.97 0.42 -7.46
CA GLU A 60 -36.84 -0.76 -8.33
C GLU A 60 -36.94 -0.31 -9.79
N THR A 61 -36.15 -0.90 -10.69
CA THR A 61 -36.55 -1.00 -12.10
C THR A 61 -36.03 -2.30 -12.68
N ASP A 62 -37.01 -3.16 -12.91
CA ASP A 62 -37.03 -4.36 -13.72
C ASP A 62 -36.90 -3.98 -15.20
N THR A 63 -36.01 -4.59 -15.99
CA THR A 63 -36.15 -4.61 -17.45
C THR A 63 -35.49 -5.86 -18.04
N THR A 64 -36.38 -6.73 -18.52
CA THR A 64 -36.14 -7.89 -19.37
C THR A 64 -36.14 -7.45 -20.86
N GLY A 65 -35.25 -7.99 -21.67
CA GLY A 65 -35.26 -7.90 -23.14
C GLY A 65 -33.99 -8.54 -23.71
N ASP A 66 -34.01 -9.80 -24.16
CA ASP A 66 -34.54 -10.34 -25.41
C ASP A 66 -33.54 -10.31 -26.59
N THR A 67 -33.12 -11.51 -26.96
CA THR A 67 -32.86 -12.09 -28.29
C THR A 67 -32.09 -11.32 -29.37
N GLY A 68 -31.01 -11.97 -29.86
CA GLY A 68 -30.42 -11.64 -31.16
C GLY A 68 -29.30 -12.60 -31.58
N SER A 69 -29.66 -13.76 -32.13
CA SER A 69 -28.78 -14.59 -32.98
C SER A 69 -28.41 -13.85 -34.26
N SER A 70 -27.17 -14.01 -34.72
CA SER A 70 -26.84 -14.10 -36.15
C SER A 70 -25.43 -14.68 -36.37
N ASP A 71 -25.40 -15.77 -37.12
CA ASP A 71 -24.24 -16.37 -37.76
C ASP A 71 -23.47 -15.37 -38.65
N THR A 72 -22.19 -15.64 -38.94
CA THR A 72 -21.70 -15.82 -40.33
C THR A 72 -20.20 -16.13 -40.35
N SER A 73 -19.89 -17.31 -40.90
CA SER A 73 -18.57 -17.79 -41.31
C SER A 73 -17.96 -17.01 -42.46
N SER A 74 -16.63 -16.90 -42.53
CA SER A 74 -15.87 -17.03 -43.80
C SER A 74 -14.37 -17.13 -43.56
N ALA A 75 -13.79 -18.17 -44.14
CA ALA A 75 -12.38 -18.44 -44.25
C ALA A 75 -11.70 -17.51 -45.27
N SER A 76 -10.40 -17.26 -45.10
CA SER A 76 -9.49 -17.11 -46.23
C SER A 76 -8.08 -17.53 -45.87
N ASP A 77 -7.69 -18.57 -46.60
CA ASP A 77 -6.39 -19.18 -46.78
C ASP A 77 -5.41 -18.18 -47.40
N GLY A 78 -4.17 -18.17 -46.93
CA GLY A 78 -3.18 -17.13 -47.24
C GLY A 78 -1.76 -17.62 -46.95
N SER A 79 -1.32 -18.59 -47.74
CA SER A 79 0.02 -19.15 -47.75
C SER A 79 1.07 -18.14 -48.24
N ALA A 80 2.10 -17.87 -47.42
CA ALA A 80 3.37 -17.32 -47.86
C ALA A 80 4.50 -17.71 -46.89
N ASP A 81 5.34 -18.65 -47.35
CA ASP A 81 6.72 -18.92 -46.92
C ASP A 81 7.63 -17.99 -47.76
N PRO A 82 8.65 -17.30 -47.20
CA PRO A 82 9.98 -17.92 -47.17
C PRO A 82 10.93 -17.49 -46.03
N SER A 83 11.89 -18.39 -45.82
CA SER A 83 13.32 -18.13 -45.52
C SER A 83 13.71 -17.74 -44.10
N ALA A 84 14.11 -18.78 -43.39
CA ALA A 84 14.93 -18.79 -42.20
C ALA A 84 16.28 -18.08 -42.41
N SER A 85 16.58 -17.14 -41.52
CA SER A 85 17.94 -16.70 -41.18
C SER A 85 18.21 -17.16 -39.75
N SER A 86 19.11 -18.13 -39.60
CA SER A 86 19.55 -18.64 -38.30
C SER A 86 20.54 -17.66 -37.68
N GLU A 87 20.05 -16.69 -36.92
CA GLU A 87 20.87 -15.97 -35.94
C GLU A 87 21.00 -16.85 -34.69
N SER A 88 22.24 -17.27 -34.46
CA SER A 88 22.68 -18.00 -33.27
C SER A 88 22.64 -17.07 -32.06
N SER A 89 21.50 -17.04 -31.37
CA SER A 89 21.37 -16.40 -30.07
C SER A 89 22.22 -17.15 -29.05
N GLU A 90 23.29 -16.52 -28.57
CA GLU A 90 24.00 -16.96 -27.37
C GLU A 90 23.04 -16.84 -26.19
N GLU A 91 22.44 -17.98 -25.84
CA GLU A 91 21.57 -18.15 -24.68
C GLU A 91 22.42 -17.90 -23.43
N THR A 92 22.44 -16.66 -22.97
CA THR A 92 22.97 -16.29 -21.67
C THR A 92 22.07 -16.97 -20.65
N SER A 93 22.50 -18.14 -20.20
CA SER A 93 21.87 -18.91 -19.13
C SER A 93 21.87 -18.04 -17.88
N ALA A 94 20.77 -17.32 -17.68
CA ALA A 94 20.54 -16.54 -16.49
C ALA A 94 20.47 -17.55 -15.34
N SER A 95 21.43 -17.43 -14.41
CA SER A 95 21.41 -18.20 -13.18
C SER A 95 20.07 -17.97 -12.49
N GLU A 96 19.23 -18.99 -12.51
CA GLU A 96 17.96 -19.05 -11.80
C GLU A 96 18.28 -18.89 -10.31
N THR A 97 18.12 -17.67 -9.80
CA THR A 97 18.20 -17.44 -8.36
C THR A 97 16.98 -18.11 -7.75
N GLU A 98 17.17 -19.25 -7.10
CA GLU A 98 16.11 -19.92 -6.35
C GLU A 98 15.54 -18.96 -5.32
N TYR A 99 14.31 -18.50 -5.55
CA TYR A 99 13.55 -17.71 -4.61
C TYR A 99 12.97 -18.63 -3.54
N SER A 100 13.72 -18.88 -2.47
CA SER A 100 13.26 -19.67 -1.33
C SER A 100 12.48 -18.79 -0.34
N ASN A 101 11.21 -19.15 -0.12
CA ASN A 101 10.44 -18.65 1.01
C ASN A 101 10.92 -19.28 2.33
N PRO A 102 10.75 -18.59 3.48
CA PRO A 102 11.01 -19.20 4.78
C PRO A 102 10.02 -20.35 5.04
N GLU A 103 10.46 -21.38 5.75
CA GLU A 103 9.62 -22.56 6.08
C GLU A 103 8.33 -22.19 6.85
N SER A 104 8.38 -21.11 7.64
CA SER A 104 7.23 -20.59 8.37
C SER A 104 6.73 -19.29 7.73
N MET A 105 5.82 -19.44 6.77
CA MET A 105 4.98 -18.34 6.29
C MET A 105 3.71 -18.22 7.13
N TYR A 106 3.17 -17.01 7.24
CA TYR A 106 1.94 -16.70 7.95
C TYR A 106 1.15 -15.67 7.16
N SER A 107 -0.17 -15.59 7.34
CA SER A 107 -0.98 -14.57 6.68
C SER A 107 -0.76 -13.21 7.36
N SER A 108 -0.49 -12.16 6.58
CA SER A 108 -0.34 -10.79 7.10
C SER A 108 -0.48 -9.76 6.00
N TYR A 109 -0.37 -8.49 6.38
CA TYR A 109 -0.25 -7.39 5.45
C TYR A 109 1.15 -7.34 4.85
N ALA A 110 1.23 -6.88 3.60
CA ALA A 110 2.50 -6.76 2.90
C ALA A 110 2.47 -5.66 1.84
N HIS A 111 3.64 -5.10 1.55
CA HIS A 111 3.85 -4.29 0.36
C HIS A 111 4.40 -5.18 -0.77
N MET A 112 3.83 -5.08 -1.97
CA MET A 112 4.47 -5.66 -3.15
C MET A 112 5.65 -4.77 -3.54
N VAL A 113 6.88 -5.29 -3.39
CA VAL A 113 8.12 -4.56 -3.65
C VAL A 113 8.51 -4.62 -5.12
N SER A 114 8.25 -5.76 -5.77
CA SER A 114 8.55 -5.97 -7.18
C SER A 114 7.69 -7.08 -7.77
N PHE A 115 7.46 -7.02 -9.08
CA PHE A 115 6.83 -8.10 -9.83
C PHE A 115 7.58 -8.33 -11.15
N ASP A 116 7.90 -9.59 -11.41
CA ASP A 116 8.49 -10.06 -12.66
C ASP A 116 7.40 -10.73 -13.52
N PRO A 117 6.88 -10.06 -14.56
CA PRO A 117 5.81 -10.60 -15.39
C PRO A 117 6.25 -11.76 -16.30
N VAL A 118 7.57 -11.97 -16.48
CA VAL A 118 8.09 -13.07 -17.30
C VAL A 118 7.98 -14.38 -16.54
N ASN A 119 8.37 -14.37 -15.27
CA ASN A 119 8.35 -15.55 -14.41
C ASN A 119 7.10 -15.63 -13.52
N GLY A 120 6.26 -14.59 -13.49
CA GLY A 120 5.08 -14.51 -12.63
C GLY A 120 5.39 -14.27 -11.16
N LEU A 121 6.64 -13.94 -10.80
CA LEU A 121 7.07 -13.86 -9.40
C LEU A 121 6.89 -12.45 -8.83
N ALA A 122 6.06 -12.34 -7.79
CA ALA A 122 5.92 -11.12 -6.99
C ALA A 122 6.66 -11.25 -5.65
N ARG A 123 7.34 -10.20 -5.21
CA ARG A 123 8.04 -10.14 -3.91
C ARG A 123 7.31 -9.22 -2.95
N PHE A 124 7.06 -9.71 -1.75
CA PHE A 124 6.29 -9.06 -0.72
C PHE A 124 7.12 -8.79 0.53
N ASP A 125 7.06 -7.56 1.03
CA ASP A 125 7.61 -7.17 2.32
C ASP A 125 6.49 -7.15 3.36
N TYR A 126 6.54 -8.09 4.29
CA TYR A 126 5.48 -8.31 5.27
C TYR A 126 5.60 -7.35 6.44
N PHE A 127 4.45 -6.91 6.96
CA PHE A 127 4.39 -6.10 8.15
C PHE A 127 3.12 -6.39 8.95
N ASP A 128 3.20 -6.18 10.26
CA ASP A 128 2.04 -6.21 11.14
C ASP A 128 1.51 -4.78 11.32
N MET A 129 0.20 -4.65 11.32
CA MET A 129 -0.51 -3.41 11.63
C MET A 129 -0.88 -3.41 13.10
N LEU A 130 -0.26 -2.54 13.89
CA LEU A 130 -0.51 -2.46 15.32
C LEU A 130 -1.45 -1.31 15.68
N LYS A 131 -2.34 -1.57 16.63
CA LYS A 131 -3.26 -0.59 17.23
C LYS A 131 -3.31 -0.73 18.75
N GLY A 132 -3.82 0.30 19.42
CA GLY A 132 -4.05 0.30 20.87
C GLY A 132 -2.80 -0.08 21.66
N GLN A 133 -2.95 -0.95 22.67
CA GLN A 133 -1.85 -1.31 23.56
C GLN A 133 -0.65 -1.93 22.83
N ALA A 134 -0.87 -2.77 21.81
CA ALA A 134 0.22 -3.38 21.07
C ALA A 134 1.07 -2.35 20.31
N ALA A 135 0.44 -1.30 19.78
CA ALA A 135 1.15 -0.19 19.15
C ALA A 135 1.95 0.61 20.18
N ILE A 136 1.36 0.91 21.35
CA ILE A 136 2.03 1.62 22.44
C ILE A 136 3.28 0.86 22.88
N ASP A 137 3.15 -0.44 23.15
CA ASP A 137 4.26 -1.28 23.59
C ASP A 137 5.38 -1.33 22.54
N TRP A 138 5.02 -1.42 21.26
CA TRP A 138 5.98 -1.40 20.16
C TRP A 138 6.75 -0.09 20.08
N LEU A 139 6.05 1.05 20.13
CA LEU A 139 6.66 2.39 20.10
C LEU A 139 7.62 2.61 21.27
N VAL A 140 7.26 2.15 22.47
CA VAL A 140 8.12 2.28 23.66
C VAL A 140 9.36 1.40 23.52
N ALA A 141 9.18 0.14 23.10
CA ALA A 141 10.27 -0.83 23.05
C ALA A 141 11.25 -0.60 21.88
N HIS A 142 10.80 -0.06 20.74
CA HIS A 142 11.59 -0.01 19.51
C HIS A 142 11.84 1.40 18.99
N GLU A 143 10.91 2.33 19.21
CA GLU A 143 11.02 3.71 18.69
C GLU A 143 11.46 4.71 19.78
N GLY A 144 11.66 4.26 21.02
CA GLY A 144 12.18 5.07 22.12
C GLY A 144 11.18 6.06 22.72
N TYR A 145 9.87 5.86 22.48
CA TYR A 145 8.83 6.69 23.07
C TYR A 145 8.71 6.45 24.57
N THR A 146 8.30 7.47 25.33
CA THR A 146 7.80 7.24 26.68
C THR A 146 6.40 6.61 26.61
N VAL A 147 5.99 5.88 27.66
CA VAL A 147 4.63 5.30 27.71
C VAL A 147 3.56 6.37 27.56
N ALA A 148 3.75 7.55 28.18
CA ALA A 148 2.79 8.65 28.09
C ALA A 148 2.67 9.20 26.67
N ASP A 149 3.79 9.43 25.99
CA ASP A 149 3.80 9.96 24.61
C ASP A 149 3.23 8.95 23.61
N ALA A 150 3.61 7.68 23.73
CA ALA A 150 3.07 6.62 22.87
C ALA A 150 1.55 6.44 23.07
N THR A 151 1.08 6.51 24.32
CA THR A 151 -0.35 6.46 24.63
C THR A 151 -1.10 7.65 24.04
N ALA A 152 -0.56 8.86 24.21
CA ALA A 152 -1.17 10.06 23.64
C ALA A 152 -1.25 10.00 22.10
N LEU A 153 -0.17 9.56 21.45
CA LEU A 153 -0.12 9.38 20.00
C LEU A 153 -1.14 8.35 19.50
N VAL A 154 -1.15 7.16 20.09
CA VAL A 154 -2.03 6.06 19.63
C VAL A 154 -3.50 6.35 19.94
N ASN A 155 -3.81 7.09 21.01
CA ASN A 155 -5.19 7.50 21.31
C ASN A 155 -5.70 8.59 20.35
N ASP A 156 -4.80 9.33 19.69
CA ASP A 156 -5.15 10.34 18.68
C ASP A 156 -5.32 9.72 17.28
N PHE A 157 -4.96 8.44 17.10
CA PHE A 157 -5.10 7.77 15.82
C PHE A 157 -6.54 7.71 15.36
N ALA A 158 -6.78 8.11 14.11
CA ALA A 158 -8.01 7.75 13.42
C ALA A 158 -8.12 6.23 13.25
N ASP A 159 -9.32 5.74 12.90
CA ASP A 159 -9.52 4.32 12.56
C ASP A 159 -8.59 3.86 11.42
N SER A 160 -8.13 4.79 10.59
CA SER A 160 -7.22 4.59 9.46
C SER A 160 -5.75 4.54 9.84
N GLU A 161 -5.40 4.93 11.06
CA GLU A 161 -4.02 5.07 11.50
C GLU A 161 -3.58 3.85 12.32
N PHE A 162 -2.31 3.48 12.14
CA PHE A 162 -1.71 2.31 12.75
C PHE A 162 -0.19 2.44 12.78
N VAL A 163 0.45 1.66 13.64
CA VAL A 163 1.91 1.55 13.68
C VAL A 163 2.35 0.36 12.84
N TYR A 164 3.30 0.62 11.93
CA TYR A 164 3.97 -0.41 11.14
C TYR A 164 4.99 -1.16 12.00
N LYS A 165 4.85 -2.48 12.08
CA LYS A 165 5.87 -3.36 12.66
C LYS A 165 6.38 -4.32 11.60
N ASN A 166 7.63 -4.13 11.16
CA ASN A 166 8.34 -5.08 10.33
C ASN A 166 9.59 -5.57 11.07
N ILE A 167 9.48 -6.72 11.74
CA ILE A 167 10.60 -7.37 12.45
C ILE A 167 11.39 -8.34 11.57
N ASN A 168 10.89 -8.63 10.36
CA ASN A 168 11.53 -9.56 9.45
C ASN A 168 11.40 -9.07 8.00
N PRO A 169 12.38 -8.27 7.53
CA PRO A 169 12.37 -7.67 6.19
C PRO A 169 12.67 -8.69 5.08
N GLN A 170 12.69 -10.00 5.38
CA GLN A 170 12.82 -11.02 4.36
C GLN A 170 11.64 -10.94 3.39
N LEU A 171 11.96 -10.72 2.12
CA LEU A 171 10.96 -10.72 1.07
C LEU A 171 10.45 -12.14 0.84
N ARG A 172 9.14 -12.27 0.74
CA ARG A 172 8.45 -13.53 0.40
C ARG A 172 7.97 -13.46 -1.03
N THR A 173 8.14 -14.55 -1.74
CA THR A 173 7.84 -14.64 -3.17
C THR A 173 6.53 -15.39 -3.37
N ALA A 174 5.62 -14.86 -4.17
CA ALA A 174 4.46 -15.59 -4.65
C ALA A 174 4.58 -15.77 -6.16
N ASP A 175 4.23 -16.96 -6.65
CA ASP A 175 3.90 -17.15 -8.05
C ASP A 175 2.48 -16.64 -8.28
N MET A 176 2.37 -15.48 -8.94
CA MET A 176 1.08 -14.85 -9.18
C MET A 176 0.21 -15.64 -10.17
N SER A 177 0.77 -16.61 -10.90
CA SER A 177 -0.01 -17.47 -11.80
C SER A 177 -0.73 -18.61 -11.06
N GLU A 178 -0.31 -18.91 -9.83
CA GLU A 178 -0.81 -20.03 -9.01
C GLU A 178 -1.64 -19.58 -7.80
N VAL A 179 -1.91 -18.27 -7.65
CA VAL A 179 -2.66 -17.70 -6.51
C VAL A 179 -3.92 -16.99 -6.95
N ASP A 180 -4.90 -16.92 -6.05
CA ASP A 180 -6.07 -16.06 -6.25
C ASP A 180 -5.68 -14.58 -6.11
N ILE A 181 -5.96 -13.78 -7.15
CA ILE A 181 -5.65 -12.34 -7.17
C ILE A 181 -6.94 -11.54 -7.09
N THR A 182 -7.06 -10.68 -6.07
CA THR A 182 -8.13 -9.68 -5.98
C THR A 182 -7.53 -8.28 -5.84
N MET A 183 -8.01 -7.35 -6.65
CA MET A 183 -7.45 -5.99 -6.78
C MET A 183 -8.51 -4.92 -6.60
N MET A 184 -8.08 -3.73 -6.18
CA MET A 184 -8.92 -2.52 -6.18
C MET A 184 -8.86 -1.77 -7.52
N TYR A 185 -8.34 -2.41 -8.55
CA TYR A 185 -8.23 -1.89 -9.90
C TYR A 185 -8.67 -2.96 -10.89
N HIS A 186 -9.35 -2.53 -11.94
CA HIS A 186 -9.58 -3.33 -13.14
C HIS A 186 -8.30 -3.47 -13.96
N SER A 187 -8.25 -4.42 -14.89
CA SER A 187 -7.08 -4.66 -15.74
C SER A 187 -6.66 -3.47 -16.62
N ASP A 188 -7.58 -2.54 -16.88
CA ASP A 188 -7.36 -1.32 -17.65
C ASP A 188 -6.79 -0.16 -16.82
N GLY A 189 -6.56 -0.37 -15.51
CA GLY A 189 -6.08 0.67 -14.60
C GLY A 189 -7.18 1.52 -13.94
N THR A 190 -8.46 1.29 -14.27
CA THR A 190 -9.58 1.98 -13.62
C THR A 190 -9.73 1.48 -12.19
N GLN A 191 -9.73 2.38 -11.21
CA GLN A 191 -9.94 2.02 -9.80
C GLN A 191 -11.39 1.59 -9.55
N VAL A 192 -11.58 0.51 -8.81
CA VAL A 192 -12.89 0.07 -8.32
C VAL A 192 -13.41 1.11 -7.30
N PRO A 193 -14.66 1.61 -7.43
CA PRO A 193 -15.21 2.54 -6.46
C PRO A 193 -15.30 1.94 -5.04
N GLY A 194 -14.92 2.73 -4.02
CA GLY A 194 -15.05 2.32 -2.63
C GLY A 194 -13.90 1.42 -2.15
N ALA A 195 -14.24 0.43 -1.32
CA ALA A 195 -13.30 -0.53 -0.72
C ALA A 195 -13.47 -1.95 -1.30
N GLU A 196 -14.23 -2.09 -2.37
CA GLU A 196 -14.50 -3.37 -3.02
C GLU A 196 -13.29 -3.81 -3.86
N THR A 197 -13.14 -5.13 -4.01
CA THR A 197 -12.12 -5.73 -4.86
C THR A 197 -12.74 -6.56 -5.96
N VAL A 198 -12.03 -6.68 -7.07
CA VAL A 198 -12.40 -7.51 -8.22
C VAL A 198 -11.35 -8.60 -8.42
N SER A 199 -11.80 -9.81 -8.72
CA SER A 199 -10.90 -10.90 -9.08
C SER A 199 -10.29 -10.65 -10.46
N LEU A 200 -8.97 -10.78 -10.56
CA LEU A 200 -8.24 -10.74 -11.82
C LEU A 200 -7.65 -12.12 -12.10
N THR A 201 -7.66 -12.51 -13.37
CA THR A 201 -6.77 -13.58 -13.85
C THR A 201 -5.32 -13.10 -13.86
N TYR A 202 -4.36 -14.02 -13.87
CA TYR A 202 -2.94 -13.67 -14.02
C TYR A 202 -2.67 -12.77 -15.24
N ALA A 203 -3.24 -13.09 -16.41
CA ALA A 203 -3.08 -12.28 -17.63
C ALA A 203 -3.64 -10.86 -17.48
N GLN A 204 -4.76 -10.71 -16.77
CA GLN A 204 -5.34 -9.39 -16.45
C GLN A 204 -4.44 -8.60 -15.48
N PHE A 205 -3.87 -9.29 -14.48
CA PHE A 205 -2.91 -8.68 -13.55
C PHE A 205 -1.63 -8.21 -14.26
N VAL A 206 -1.07 -9.02 -15.16
CA VAL A 206 0.08 -8.64 -16.01
C VAL A 206 -0.25 -7.43 -16.89
N THR A 207 -1.46 -7.39 -17.45
CA THR A 207 -1.94 -6.24 -18.25
C THR A 207 -1.99 -4.98 -17.41
N LEU A 208 -2.56 -5.07 -16.20
CA LEU A 208 -2.61 -3.96 -15.24
C LEU A 208 -1.19 -3.46 -14.90
N TYR A 209 -0.28 -4.37 -14.56
CA TYR A 209 1.09 -4.02 -14.20
C TYR A 209 1.84 -3.33 -15.36
N SER A 210 1.69 -3.84 -16.58
CA SER A 210 2.40 -3.31 -17.75
C SER A 210 1.94 -1.90 -18.13
N GLY A 211 0.66 -1.59 -17.95
CA GLY A 211 0.09 -0.27 -18.24
C GLY A 211 0.12 0.71 -17.06
N HIS A 212 0.04 0.20 -15.83
CA HIS A 212 -0.24 0.99 -14.62
C HIS A 212 0.48 0.42 -13.38
N SER A 213 1.80 0.24 -13.47
CA SER A 213 2.61 -0.36 -12.40
C SER A 213 2.43 0.29 -11.01
N SER A 214 2.21 1.61 -10.94
CA SER A 214 1.96 2.31 -9.67
C SER A 214 0.68 1.84 -8.97
N ALA A 215 -0.36 1.44 -9.73
CA ALA A 215 -1.59 0.88 -9.17
C ALA A 215 -1.36 -0.46 -8.46
N VAL A 216 -0.32 -1.18 -8.86
CA VAL A 216 0.10 -2.46 -8.28
C VAL A 216 1.08 -2.24 -7.13
N LEU A 217 2.14 -1.46 -7.33
CA LEU A 217 3.26 -1.39 -6.37
C LEU A 217 3.10 -0.34 -5.28
N GLU A 218 2.35 0.75 -5.53
CA GLU A 218 2.44 1.97 -4.70
C GLU A 218 1.11 2.46 -4.15
N SER A 219 -0.02 2.15 -4.79
CA SER A 219 -1.32 2.71 -4.40
C SER A 219 -1.87 2.16 -3.08
N PHE A 220 -1.77 0.85 -2.88
CA PHE A 220 -2.32 0.15 -1.73
C PHE A 220 -1.33 -0.92 -1.24
N PHE A 221 -1.61 -1.49 -0.08
CA PHE A 221 -0.93 -2.68 0.41
C PHE A 221 -1.83 -3.91 0.22
N TYR A 222 -1.24 -5.07 0.45
CA TYR A 222 -1.85 -6.36 0.24
C TYR A 222 -2.10 -7.06 1.56
N TYR A 223 -3.14 -7.87 1.64
CA TYR A 223 -3.26 -8.93 2.61
C TYR A 223 -2.94 -10.25 1.92
N VAL A 224 -1.85 -10.90 2.34
CA VAL A 224 -1.39 -12.15 1.76
C VAL A 224 -1.86 -13.30 2.64
N THR A 225 -2.58 -14.25 2.04
CA THR A 225 -3.09 -15.43 2.74
C THR A 225 -2.17 -16.61 2.50
N VAL A 226 -1.78 -17.27 3.58
CA VAL A 226 -0.94 -18.46 3.58
C VAL A 226 -1.73 -19.66 4.07
N SER A 227 -1.63 -20.79 3.36
CA SER A 227 -2.19 -22.08 3.74
C SER A 227 -1.19 -23.19 3.43
N GLY A 228 -1.01 -24.14 4.34
CA GLY A 228 -0.07 -25.24 4.15
C GLY A 228 1.40 -24.82 3.99
N GLY A 229 1.76 -23.60 4.41
CA GLY A 229 3.11 -23.04 4.22
C GLY A 229 3.32 -22.37 2.86
N GLU A 230 2.27 -22.23 2.04
CA GLU A 230 2.32 -21.61 0.71
C GLU A 230 1.35 -20.41 0.64
N ILE A 231 1.68 -19.42 -0.19
CA ILE A 231 0.77 -18.29 -0.45
C ILE A 231 -0.33 -18.81 -1.39
N THR A 232 -1.59 -18.61 -1.03
CA THR A 232 -2.74 -19.08 -1.84
C THR A 232 -3.61 -17.94 -2.35
N LYS A 233 -3.56 -16.76 -1.73
CA LYS A 233 -4.33 -15.58 -2.14
C LYS A 233 -3.56 -14.29 -1.87
N VAL A 234 -3.65 -13.35 -2.80
CA VAL A 234 -3.15 -11.99 -2.68
C VAL A 234 -4.31 -11.02 -2.89
N ASP A 235 -4.65 -10.27 -1.84
CA ASP A 235 -5.78 -9.33 -1.84
C ASP A 235 -5.28 -7.89 -1.67
N GLN A 236 -5.53 -7.01 -2.62
CA GLN A 236 -5.24 -5.59 -2.44
C GLN A 236 -6.32 -4.95 -1.57
N VAL A 237 -5.92 -4.32 -0.47
CA VAL A 237 -6.87 -3.88 0.56
C VAL A 237 -6.87 -2.37 0.73
N TYR A 238 -8.07 -1.83 0.95
CA TYR A 238 -8.26 -0.47 1.43
C TYR A 238 -8.20 -0.47 2.96
N TRP A 239 -7.48 0.50 3.51
CA TRP A 239 -7.56 0.80 4.93
C TRP A 239 -8.18 2.17 5.12
N PRO A 240 -9.46 2.23 5.56
CA PRO A 240 -10.26 3.43 5.62
C PRO A 240 -9.80 4.40 6.69
#